data_AF-A0A7Y5XV82-F1
#
_entry.id   AF-A0A7Y5XV82-F1
#
_cell.length_a   1.000
_cell.length_b   1.000
_cell.length_c   1.000
_cell.angle_alpha   90.00
_cell.angle_beta   90.00
_cell.angle_gamma   90.00
#
_symmetry.space_group_name_H-M   'P 1'
#
loop_
_entity.id
_entity.type
_entity.pdbx_description
1 polymer ?
#
loop_
_entity_poly.entity_id
_entity_poly.type
_entity_poly.pdbx_seq_one_letter_code
_entity_poly.pdbx_strand_id
1 'polypeptide(L)'
;EGLTGVWLTRPPRKIAAIGIHISKWVTTHGYALNVDLDPAPFTQWITACGLEDAAFTTIARELGRPVTVDEVRGPALDALTEVFGLALEEEAAPVPAGRS
;
A
#
# COMPACT_ATOMS: atom_id res chain seq x y z
N GLU A 1 3.45 -22.56 -2.80
CA GLU A 1 2.27 -21.67 -2.89
C GLU A 1 2.74 -20.23 -2.70
N GLY A 2 2.11 -19.26 -3.37
CA GLY A 2 2.60 -17.88 -3.44
C GLY A 2 2.24 -17.08 -2.19
N LEU A 3 3.20 -16.28 -1.69
CA LEU A 3 2.98 -15.40 -0.55
C LEU A 3 2.09 -14.21 -0.97
N THR A 4 0.99 -13.96 -0.26
CA THR A 4 0.08 -12.84 -0.57
C THR A 4 0.78 -11.49 -0.48
N GLY A 5 0.51 -10.62 -1.45
CA GLY A 5 1.06 -9.26 -1.55
C GLY A 5 1.98 -9.08 -2.76
N VAL A 6 2.68 -7.96 -2.79
CA VAL A 6 3.63 -7.62 -3.86
C VAL A 6 5.05 -7.79 -3.34
N TRP A 7 5.86 -8.50 -4.12
CA TRP A 7 7.21 -8.91 -3.75
C TRP A 7 8.19 -8.59 -4.87
N LEU A 8 9.36 -8.10 -4.48
CA LEU A 8 10.53 -8.09 -5.36
C LEU A 8 11.17 -9.48 -5.30
N THR A 9 11.82 -9.91 -6.38
CA THR A 9 12.22 -11.33 -6.55
C THR A 9 13.70 -11.62 -6.26
N ARG A 10 14.57 -10.61 -6.16
CA ARG A 10 16.03 -10.80 -6.02
C ARG A 10 16.67 -9.71 -5.14
N PRO A 11 16.96 -9.97 -3.85
CA PRO A 11 16.38 -11.03 -3.02
C PRO A 11 14.87 -10.81 -2.78
N PRO A 12 14.12 -11.85 -2.37
CA PRO A 12 12.71 -11.73 -2.04
C PRO A 12 12.48 -10.74 -0.90
N ARG A 13 11.65 -9.72 -1.15
CA ARG A 13 11.27 -8.72 -0.15
C ARG A 13 9.89 -8.14 -0.45
N LYS A 14 9.04 -8.05 0.56
CA LYS A 14 7.66 -7.57 0.43
C LYS A 14 7.64 -6.06 0.40
N ILE A 15 7.01 -5.49 -0.62
CA ILE A 15 6.83 -4.04 -0.77
C ILE A 15 5.37 -3.62 -0.52
N ALA A 16 4.42 -4.53 -0.70
CA ALA A 16 3.02 -4.26 -0.38
C ALA A 16 2.29 -5.46 0.21
N ALA A 17 1.40 -5.21 1.17
CA ALA A 17 0.43 -6.17 1.68
C ALA A 17 -0.92 -5.96 1.00
N ILE A 18 -1.65 -7.04 0.77
CA ILE A 18 -3.02 -7.01 0.22
C ILE A 18 -3.89 -7.82 1.16
N GLY A 19 -4.97 -7.21 1.64
CA GLY A 19 -5.95 -7.85 2.48
C GLY A 19 -7.31 -7.28 2.11
N ILE A 20 -8.13 -8.09 1.42
CA ILE A 20 -9.46 -7.69 0.96
C ILE A 20 -10.48 -8.55 1.67
N HIS A 21 -11.54 -7.91 2.16
CA HIS A 21 -12.73 -8.59 2.66
C HIS A 21 -13.93 -8.18 1.81
N ILE A 22 -14.77 -9.17 1.45
CA ILE A 22 -15.95 -8.95 0.62
C ILE A 22 -17.19 -9.36 1.42
N SER A 23 -18.13 -8.44 1.58
CA SER A 23 -19.43 -8.72 2.21
C SER A 23 -20.53 -7.98 1.48
N LYS A 24 -21.64 -8.67 1.20
CA LYS A 24 -22.79 -8.11 0.47
C LYS A 24 -22.40 -7.38 -0.82
N TRP A 25 -21.45 -7.95 -1.58
CA TRP A 25 -20.91 -7.38 -2.83
C TRP A 25 -20.11 -6.08 -2.67
N VAL A 26 -19.76 -5.71 -1.46
CA VAL A 26 -18.92 -4.54 -1.16
C VAL A 26 -17.56 -5.01 -0.64
N THR A 27 -16.48 -4.46 -1.23
CA THR A 27 -15.11 -4.70 -0.78
C THR A 27 -14.75 -3.73 0.35
N THR A 28 -14.01 -4.23 1.34
CA THR A 28 -13.50 -3.48 2.50
C THR A 28 -12.03 -3.83 2.72
N HIS A 29 -11.31 -2.98 3.45
CA HIS A 29 -9.83 -2.95 3.54
C HIS A 29 -9.19 -2.51 2.22
N GLY A 30 -8.19 -3.22 1.70
CA GLY A 30 -7.45 -2.76 0.53
C GLY A 30 -6.04 -3.35 0.45
N TYR A 31 -5.11 -2.48 0.09
CA TYR A 31 -3.69 -2.77 0.09
C TYR A 31 -2.94 -1.74 0.93
N ALA A 32 -1.75 -2.11 1.39
CA ALA A 32 -0.82 -1.22 2.07
C ALA A 32 0.52 -1.27 1.32
N LEU A 33 0.91 -0.15 0.72
CA LEU A 33 2.17 0.01 -0.01
C LEU A 33 3.19 0.70 0.90
N ASN A 34 4.36 0.08 1.07
CA ASN A 34 5.41 0.59 1.93
C ASN A 34 6.19 1.71 1.22
N VAL A 35 6.08 2.95 1.68
CA VAL A 35 6.71 4.11 1.02
C VAL A 35 8.02 4.52 1.71
N ASP A 36 7.96 4.99 2.95
CA ASP A 36 9.09 5.57 3.70
C ASP A 36 9.20 5.09 5.16
N LEU A 37 8.29 4.23 5.61
CA LEU A 37 8.32 3.64 6.94
C LEU A 37 9.63 2.88 7.21
N ASP A 38 9.98 2.69 8.49
CA ASP A 38 11.02 1.74 8.85
C ASP A 38 10.47 0.31 8.84
N PRO A 39 10.89 -0.58 7.93
CA PRO A 39 10.44 -1.97 7.89
C PRO A 39 11.12 -2.87 8.93
N ALA A 40 12.11 -2.38 9.69
CA ALA A 40 12.81 -3.20 10.68
C ALA A 40 11.87 -3.86 11.71
N PRO A 41 10.88 -3.18 12.30
CA PRO A 41 9.91 -3.81 13.22
C PRO A 41 9.12 -4.96 12.57
N PHE A 42 8.79 -4.85 11.28
CA PHE A 42 8.04 -5.88 10.55
C PHE A 42 8.89 -7.09 10.18
N THR A 43 10.20 -6.88 10.03
CA THR A 43 11.16 -7.96 9.74
C THR A 43 11.62 -8.65 11.03
N GLN A 44 11.67 -7.93 12.15
CA GLN A 44 12.25 -8.42 13.41
C GLN A 44 11.22 -8.91 14.43
N TRP A 45 10.04 -8.28 14.51
CA TRP A 45 9.11 -8.50 15.64
C TRP A 45 7.80 -9.17 15.26
N ILE A 46 7.49 -9.23 13.95
CA ILE A 46 6.24 -9.81 13.46
C ILE A 46 6.57 -11.09 12.70
N THR A 47 6.39 -12.24 13.36
CA THR A 47 6.39 -13.53 12.67
C THR A 47 4.98 -13.82 12.18
N ALA A 48 4.74 -13.58 10.90
CA ALA A 48 3.55 -14.13 10.26
C ALA A 48 3.81 -15.62 9.97
N CYS A 49 2.90 -16.51 10.37
CA CYS A 49 3.01 -17.94 10.07
C CYS A 49 3.25 -18.15 8.55
N GLY A 50 4.33 -18.84 8.19
CA GLY A 50 4.73 -19.09 6.80
C GLY A 50 5.58 -17.99 6.15
N LEU A 51 6.05 -17.00 6.93
CA LEU A 51 6.87 -15.87 6.48
C LEU A 51 8.16 -15.72 7.31
N GLU A 52 8.69 -16.83 7.85
CA GLU A 52 9.77 -16.85 8.85
C GLU A 52 11.08 -16.18 8.38
N ASP A 53 11.28 -16.04 7.07
CA ASP A 53 12.42 -15.33 6.44
C ASP A 53 12.01 -14.14 5.55
N ALA A 54 10.79 -13.62 5.73
CA ALA A 54 10.28 -12.54 4.88
C ALA A 54 10.93 -11.19 5.20
N ALA A 55 11.80 -10.73 4.31
CA ALA A 55 12.27 -9.35 4.34
C ALA A 55 11.16 -8.39 3.88
N PHE A 56 11.05 -7.23 4.51
CA PHE A 56 10.19 -6.13 4.07
C PHE A 56 11.05 -4.98 3.52
N THR A 57 10.52 -4.26 2.54
CA THR A 57 11.17 -3.08 1.98
C THR A 57 10.18 -1.94 1.74
N THR A 58 10.69 -0.80 1.31
CA THR A 58 9.92 0.41 0.99
C THR A 58 10.41 1.05 -0.31
N ILE A 59 9.57 1.84 -0.96
CA ILE A 59 9.95 2.57 -2.19
C ILE A 59 11.19 3.44 -1.95
N ALA A 60 11.26 4.15 -0.82
CA ALA A 60 12.40 4.99 -0.48
C ALA A 60 13.71 4.19 -0.40
N ARG A 61 13.67 2.98 0.17
CA ARG A 61 14.83 2.08 0.24
C ARG A 61 15.24 1.57 -1.13
N GLU A 62 14.27 1.17 -1.95
CA GLU A 62 14.53 0.63 -3.29
C GLU A 62 15.06 1.68 -4.27
N LEU A 63 14.62 2.93 -4.15
CA LEU A 63 15.11 4.05 -4.96
C LEU A 63 16.38 4.70 -4.40
N GLY A 64 16.78 4.37 -3.17
CA GLY A 64 17.95 4.96 -2.51
C GLY A 64 17.80 6.46 -2.22
N ARG A 65 16.57 6.97 -2.13
CA ARG A 65 16.27 8.38 -1.85
C ARG A 65 15.04 8.52 -0.95
N PRO A 66 14.88 9.63 -0.21
CA PRO A 66 13.62 9.96 0.43
C PRO A 66 12.49 10.04 -0.61
N VAL A 67 11.34 9.45 -0.27
CA VAL A 67 10.10 9.45 -1.06
C VAL A 67 8.96 9.61 -0.07
N THR A 68 8.05 10.54 -0.31
CA THR A 68 6.88 10.74 0.56
C THR A 68 5.65 9.99 0.05
N VAL A 69 4.69 9.72 0.93
CA VAL A 69 3.40 9.14 0.52
C VAL A 69 2.68 10.01 -0.51
N ASP A 70 2.80 11.34 -0.40
CA ASP A 70 2.18 12.27 -1.34
C ASP A 70 2.79 12.19 -2.74
N GLU A 71 4.11 11.97 -2.88
CA GLU A 71 4.74 11.68 -4.17
C GLU A 71 4.18 10.40 -4.82
N VAL A 72 3.79 9.41 -4.01
CA VAL A 72 3.29 8.11 -4.48
C VAL A 72 1.79 8.15 -4.78
N ARG A 73 1.05 9.11 -4.22
CA ARG A 73 -0.41 9.22 -4.38
C ARG A 73 -0.83 9.34 -5.84
N GLY A 74 -0.17 10.20 -6.61
CA GLY A 74 -0.47 10.40 -8.04
C GLY A 74 -0.32 9.10 -8.85
N PRO A 75 0.88 8.50 -8.89
CA PRO A 75 1.11 7.23 -9.59
C PRO A 75 0.19 6.08 -9.12
N ALA A 76 -0.17 6.04 -7.83
CA ALA A 76 -1.10 5.05 -7.31
C ALA A 76 -2.53 5.26 -7.84
N LEU A 77 -3.00 6.51 -7.94
CA LEU A 77 -4.29 6.84 -8.54
C LEU A 77 -4.31 6.51 -10.03
N ASP A 78 -3.26 6.83 -10.76
CA ASP A 78 -3.13 6.49 -12.18
C ASP A 78 -3.23 4.97 -12.38
N ALA A 79 -2.49 4.19 -11.58
CA ALA A 79 -2.55 2.74 -11.63
C ALA A 79 -3.96 2.18 -11.30
N LEU A 80 -4.64 2.74 -10.29
CA LEU A 80 -6.00 2.31 -9.92
C LEU A 80 -7.01 2.64 -11.02
N THR A 81 -6.94 3.85 -11.58
CA THR A 81 -7.86 4.28 -12.66
C THR A 81 -7.67 3.46 -13.91
N GLU A 82 -6.43 3.15 -14.28
CA GLU A 82 -6.11 2.27 -15.40
C GLU A 82 -6.66 0.85 -15.19
N VAL A 83 -6.33 0.22 -14.05
CA VAL A 83 -6.69 -1.18 -13.78
C VAL A 83 -8.20 -1.38 -13.66
N PHE A 84 -8.91 -0.43 -13.04
CA PHE A 84 -10.35 -0.53 -12.80
C PHE A 84 -11.21 0.22 -13.82
N GLY A 85 -10.60 0.94 -14.76
CA GLY A 85 -11.31 1.76 -15.75
C GLY A 85 -12.14 2.87 -15.11
N LEU A 86 -11.60 3.52 -14.08
CA LEU A 86 -12.31 4.56 -13.30
C LEU A 86 -12.02 5.95 -13.84
N ALA A 87 -13.03 6.82 -13.83
CA ALA A 87 -12.85 8.27 -13.92
C ALA A 87 -12.91 8.85 -12.51
N LEU A 88 -11.93 9.66 -12.13
CA LEU A 88 -11.90 10.34 -10.84
C LEU A 88 -12.61 11.69 -10.96
N GLU A 89 -13.43 12.00 -9.96
CA GLU A 89 -14.02 13.32 -9.78
C GLU A 89 -13.36 13.98 -8.58
N GLU A 90 -13.03 15.27 -8.69
CA GLU A 90 -12.60 16.04 -7.53
C GLU A 90 -13.82 16.27 -6.62
N GLU A 91 -13.74 15.77 -5.39
CA GLU A 91 -14.71 16.13 -4.37
C GLU A 91 -14.40 17.55 -3.88
N ALA A 92 -15.30 18.49 -4.14
CA ALA A 92 -15.18 19.84 -3.61
C ALA A 92 -15.08 19.79 -2.08
N ALA A 93 -14.10 20.50 -1.50
CA ALA A 93 -13.88 20.48 -0.06
C ALA A 93 -15.19 20.73 0.71
N PRO A 94 -15.45 19.99 1.80
CA PRO A 94 -16.67 20.18 2.58
C PRO A 94 -16.75 21.63 3.03
N VAL A 95 -17.86 22.31 2.71
CA VAL A 95 -18.14 23.66 3.21
C VAL A 95 -18.08 23.60 4.74
N PRO A 96 -17.21 24.38 5.41
CA PRO A 96 -17.11 24.34 6.86
C PRO A 96 -18.49 24.65 7.45
N ALA A 97 -18.99 23.75 8.30
CA ALA A 97 -20.25 23.95 9.00
C ALA A 97 -20.16 25.24 9.82
N GLY A 98 -20.82 26.29 9.35
CA GLY A 98 -20.93 27.56 10.06
C GLY A 98 -21.52 27.30 11.45
N ARG A 99 -20.81 27.71 12.50
CA ARG A 99 -21.36 27.72 13.85
C ARG A 99 -22.48 28.75 13.91
N SER A 100 -23.70 28.30 14.22
CA SER A 100 -24.79 29.14 14.76
C SER A 100 -24.49 29.53 16.19
#